data_AF-A0A5F7ZST3-F1
#
_entry.id   AF-A0A5F7ZST3-F1
#
_cell.length_a   1.000
_cell.length_b   1.000
_cell.length_c   1.000
_cell.angle_alpha   90.00
_cell.angle_beta   90.00
_cell.angle_gamma   90.00
#
_symmetry.space_group_name_H-M   'P 1'
#
loop_
_entity.id
_entity.type
_entity.pdbx_description
1 polymer ?
#
loop_
_entity_poly.entity_id
_entity_poly.type
_entity_poly.pdbx_seq_one_letter_code
_entity_poly.pdbx_strand_id
1 'polypeptide(L)'
;MSHRVLLRKLGGLFLPPEANLSLDSSEGLLARAVVQAVIEQLLVSGQPLLIFLEEPPESPGPRLSALGQAWLGFVVQAVQVGIVPDALLVPVAVTYDLVPDALCDIYHASAPLGLWTGALAVLRSLWSHWGCSRRICSRVHLAQPFSLQEYIVSARSCWGGRQTLEQLLQPIVLGQCTAVPDTEKEQEWTPITGPLLALKEEDQLLVRRLSCHVLSASVGSAAVMSTAIMATLLLFKHQKGVFLSQLLGEFSWLTEEILLRGFDVGFSGQLRSLLKHSLSLLRAHVALLHIRQGDLLVVPRPGPGLTQLARLSAELLPVFLSEAVGACAVRGLLAGRVPPQGPWELQGILLLSQNELYRQILLLMHLLPQDLLLLKPCQSSYCYCQEVLDRLIQCGLLVAEETPGSRSACDTGRQRLSRKLLWKPSGDFTDSDSDDFEEAEGRYFRLSQQSHCPDFFLFLCRLLSPLLKAFAQAAAFLHQGQLPDTESGYTEQLFQFLQATAQEEGIFECADPKLAISAIWTFRDLGVLQQMPSPAGPRLHLSPTFASRENQQRLEQFIRQFICS
;
A
#
# COMPACT_ATOMS: atom_id res chain seq x y z
N MET A 1 29.16 18.52 17.79
CA MET A 1 29.55 18.42 16.36
C MET A 1 28.31 18.65 15.52
N SER A 2 28.35 19.51 14.49
CA SER A 2 27.23 19.65 13.56
C SER A 2 27.01 18.32 12.82
N HIS A 3 25.76 17.85 12.72
CA HIS A 3 25.39 16.61 12.00
C HIS A 3 26.01 16.54 10.60
N ARG A 4 26.16 17.69 9.92
CA ARG A 4 26.79 17.77 8.60
C ARG A 4 28.26 17.35 8.60
N VAL A 5 29.01 17.66 9.66
CA VAL A 5 30.42 17.28 9.77
C VAL A 5 30.56 15.77 10.00
N LEU A 6 29.65 15.17 10.76
CA LEU A 6 29.60 13.72 10.95
C LEU A 6 29.27 13.03 9.62
N LEU A 7 28.23 13.47 8.92
CA LEU A 7 27.83 12.91 7.63
C LEU A 7 28.94 13.04 6.58
N ARG A 8 29.63 14.17 6.50
CA ARG A 8 30.80 14.31 5.61
C ARG A 8 31.91 13.32 5.93
N LYS A 9 32.18 13.05 7.21
CA LYS A 9 33.17 12.04 7.62
C LYS A 9 32.74 10.61 7.29
N LEU A 10 31.44 10.37 7.17
CA LEU A 10 30.85 9.09 6.76
C LEU A 10 30.68 8.97 5.23
N GLY A 11 31.21 9.93 4.45
CA GLY A 11 31.09 9.92 2.99
C GLY A 11 29.80 10.55 2.44
N GLY A 12 29.01 11.21 3.28
CA GLY A 12 27.80 11.92 2.88
C GLY A 12 28.12 13.12 1.97
N LEU A 13 27.59 13.08 0.76
CA LEU A 13 27.65 14.17 -0.21
C LEU A 13 26.40 15.05 -0.07
N PHE A 14 26.60 16.36 -0.03
CA PHE A 14 25.52 17.35 0.02
C PHE A 14 25.39 17.96 -1.35
N LEU A 15 24.31 17.61 -2.05
CA LEU A 15 24.04 18.08 -3.40
C LEU A 15 23.51 19.53 -3.37
N PRO A 16 23.82 20.34 -4.40
CA PRO A 16 23.34 21.72 -4.49
C PRO A 16 21.80 21.75 -4.45
N PRO A 17 21.17 22.51 -3.52
CA PRO A 17 19.71 22.63 -3.47
C PRO A 17 19.13 23.23 -4.75
N GLU A 18 19.94 23.98 -5.50
CA GLU A 18 19.60 24.58 -6.79
C GLU A 18 19.23 23.53 -7.85
N ALA A 19 19.67 22.27 -7.70
CA ALA A 19 19.30 21.18 -8.62
C ALA A 19 17.77 20.94 -8.65
N ASN A 20 17.06 21.32 -7.59
CA ASN A 20 15.61 21.17 -7.48
C ASN A 20 14.83 22.34 -8.13
N LEU A 21 15.51 23.36 -8.66
CA LEU A 21 14.87 24.49 -9.33
C LEU A 21 14.23 24.06 -10.67
N SER A 22 13.36 24.92 -11.21
CA SER A 22 12.66 24.69 -12.48
C SER A 22 13.64 24.45 -13.65
N LEU A 23 13.14 23.83 -14.72
CA LEU A 23 13.93 23.54 -15.93
C LEU A 23 14.58 24.78 -16.53
N ASP A 24 13.85 25.90 -16.52
CA ASP A 24 14.24 27.16 -17.16
C ASP A 24 15.29 27.95 -16.36
N SER A 25 15.61 27.51 -15.15
CA SER A 25 16.63 28.17 -14.32
C SER A 25 18.04 27.77 -14.79
N SER A 26 18.86 28.77 -15.15
CA SER A 26 20.26 28.55 -15.52
C SER A 26 21.10 27.96 -14.38
N GLU A 27 20.83 28.40 -13.14
CA GLU A 27 21.43 27.86 -11.92
C GLU A 27 21.02 26.40 -11.70
N GLY A 28 19.76 26.04 -11.94
CA GLY A 28 19.29 24.66 -11.82
C GLY A 28 19.85 23.74 -12.89
N LEU A 29 20.06 24.24 -14.11
CA LEU A 29 20.73 23.48 -15.18
C LEU A 29 22.17 23.15 -14.79
N LEU A 30 22.95 24.15 -14.34
CA LEU A 30 24.32 23.95 -13.89
C LEU A 30 24.37 22.98 -12.69
N ALA A 31 23.52 23.18 -11.70
CA ALA A 31 23.46 22.33 -10.52
C ALA A 31 23.14 20.87 -10.90
N ARG A 32 22.15 20.62 -11.77
CA ARG A 32 21.83 19.28 -12.28
C ARG A 32 23.02 18.65 -13.02
N ALA A 33 23.68 19.41 -13.89
CA ALA A 33 24.87 18.92 -14.62
C ALA A 33 26.01 18.54 -13.66
N VAL A 34 26.23 19.33 -12.61
CA VAL A 34 27.21 19.01 -11.56
C VAL A 34 26.82 17.72 -10.84
N VAL A 35 25.56 17.56 -10.45
CA VAL A 35 25.13 16.32 -9.77
C VAL A 35 25.27 15.11 -10.68
N GLN A 36 24.83 15.21 -11.93
CA GLN A 36 24.97 14.13 -12.91
C GLN A 36 26.45 13.72 -13.06
N ALA A 37 27.34 14.70 -13.26
CA ALA A 37 28.78 14.42 -13.36
C ALA A 37 29.35 13.76 -12.09
N VAL A 38 28.90 14.18 -10.89
CA VAL A 38 29.31 13.54 -9.63
C VAL A 38 28.84 12.09 -9.57
N ILE A 39 27.58 11.80 -9.91
CA ILE A 39 27.02 10.44 -9.93
C ILE A 39 27.81 9.57 -10.92
N GLU A 40 28.05 10.06 -12.13
CA GLU A 40 28.83 9.35 -13.15
C GLU A 40 30.25 9.02 -12.66
N GLN A 41 30.94 9.98 -12.05
CA GLN A 41 32.29 9.76 -11.50
C GLN A 41 32.28 8.73 -10.35
N LEU A 42 31.25 8.74 -9.50
CA LEU A 42 31.09 7.75 -8.43
C LEU A 42 30.85 6.36 -8.98
N LEU A 43 30.01 6.23 -10.02
CA LEU A 43 29.75 4.96 -10.69
C LEU A 43 31.02 4.41 -11.38
N VAL A 44 31.74 5.25 -12.11
CA VAL A 44 33.00 4.87 -12.79
C VAL A 44 34.08 4.46 -11.79
N SER A 45 34.13 5.10 -10.63
CA SER A 45 35.06 4.73 -9.54
C SER A 45 34.58 3.55 -8.67
N GLY A 46 33.45 2.94 -9.00
CA GLY A 46 32.90 1.77 -8.31
C GLY A 46 32.43 2.06 -6.88
N GLN A 47 32.08 3.31 -6.56
CA GLN A 47 31.60 3.69 -5.24
C GLN A 47 30.11 3.35 -5.08
N PRO A 48 29.68 2.85 -3.90
CA PRO A 48 28.27 2.57 -3.63
C PRO A 48 27.48 3.87 -3.45
N LEU A 49 26.26 3.90 -3.99
CA LEU A 49 25.32 5.01 -3.86
C LEU A 49 24.12 4.58 -3.01
N LEU A 50 23.74 5.40 -2.04
CA LEU A 50 22.52 5.23 -1.26
C LEU A 50 21.48 6.25 -1.73
N ILE A 51 20.37 5.76 -2.29
CA ILE A 51 19.26 6.59 -2.77
C ILE A 51 18.00 6.23 -1.96
N PHE A 52 17.39 7.22 -1.31
CA PHE A 52 16.11 7.05 -0.65
C PHE A 52 14.99 7.20 -1.68
N LEU A 53 14.33 6.09 -2.01
CA LEU A 53 13.22 6.05 -2.97
C LEU A 53 11.86 6.31 -2.34
N GLU A 54 11.75 6.22 -1.01
CA GLU A 54 10.53 6.56 -0.27
C GLU A 54 10.64 7.97 0.32
N GLU A 55 9.52 8.69 0.36
CA GLU A 55 9.38 9.86 1.21
C GLU A 55 9.38 9.45 2.70
N PRO A 56 9.80 10.34 3.62
CA PRO A 56 9.80 10.02 5.04
C PRO A 56 8.39 9.63 5.52
N PRO A 57 8.27 8.76 6.53
CA PRO A 57 7.00 8.21 6.99
C PRO A 57 6.01 9.24 7.52
N GLU A 58 6.44 10.47 7.80
CA GLU A 58 5.58 11.58 8.22
C GLU A 58 5.10 12.45 7.04
N SER A 59 5.65 12.22 5.84
CA SER A 59 5.24 12.95 4.65
C SER A 59 3.77 12.66 4.35
N PRO A 60 2.94 13.70 4.18
CA PRO A 60 1.57 13.54 3.71
C PRO A 60 1.51 13.14 2.21
N GLY A 61 2.65 13.18 1.52
CA GLY A 61 2.77 12.98 0.07
C GLY A 61 2.74 11.51 -0.41
N PRO A 62 3.01 11.29 -1.71
CA PRO A 62 3.08 9.95 -2.29
C PRO A 62 4.18 9.15 -1.61
N ARG A 63 4.05 7.83 -1.62
CA ARG A 63 5.04 6.97 -0.94
C ARG A 63 6.41 7.09 -1.59
N LEU A 64 6.44 7.16 -2.93
CA LEU A 64 7.67 7.30 -3.71
C LEU A 64 8.16 8.75 -3.74
N SER A 65 9.46 8.93 -3.55
CA SER A 65 10.12 10.23 -3.62
C SER A 65 10.43 10.62 -5.05
N ALA A 66 9.90 11.75 -5.49
CA ALA A 66 10.18 12.29 -6.82
C ALA A 66 11.67 12.62 -7.02
N LEU A 67 12.35 13.03 -5.95
CA LEU A 67 13.78 13.31 -5.95
C LEU A 67 14.59 12.01 -5.96
N GLY A 68 14.18 10.99 -5.19
CA GLY A 68 14.75 9.65 -5.27
C GLY A 68 14.67 9.04 -6.68
N GLN A 69 13.50 9.16 -7.32
CA GLN A 69 13.30 8.74 -8.72
C GLN A 69 14.23 9.50 -9.67
N ALA A 70 14.37 10.82 -9.53
CA ALA A 70 15.27 11.59 -10.37
C ALA A 70 16.74 11.13 -10.25
N TRP A 71 17.22 10.89 -9.03
CA TRP A 71 18.59 10.37 -8.83
C TRP A 71 18.78 9.00 -9.44
N LEU A 72 17.79 8.11 -9.29
CA LEU A 72 17.80 6.81 -9.96
C LEU A 72 17.82 6.97 -11.49
N GLY A 73 17.13 7.98 -12.02
CA GLY A 73 17.14 8.34 -13.44
C GLY A 73 18.53 8.66 -13.98
N PHE A 74 19.37 9.39 -13.24
CA PHE A 74 20.75 9.63 -13.68
C PHE A 74 21.60 8.35 -13.70
N VAL A 75 21.36 7.41 -12.77
CA VAL A 75 22.02 6.09 -12.80
C VAL A 75 21.58 5.30 -14.04
N VAL A 76 20.28 5.31 -14.36
CA VAL A 76 19.73 4.69 -15.57
C VAL A 76 20.37 5.28 -16.82
N GLN A 77 20.46 6.61 -16.92
CA GLN A 77 21.10 7.27 -18.07
C GLN A 77 22.58 6.91 -18.20
N ALA A 78 23.33 6.86 -17.10
CA ALA A 78 24.74 6.49 -17.13
C ALA A 78 24.97 5.08 -17.71
N VAL A 79 24.09 4.12 -17.38
CA VAL A 79 24.12 2.76 -17.95
C VAL A 79 23.68 2.75 -19.41
N GLN A 80 22.57 3.43 -19.75
CA GLN A 80 22.04 3.46 -21.12
C GLN A 80 22.99 4.12 -22.13
N VAL A 81 23.70 5.18 -21.72
CA VAL A 81 24.70 5.88 -22.55
C VAL A 81 26.01 5.10 -22.61
N GLY A 82 26.21 4.09 -21.75
CA GLY A 82 27.41 3.26 -21.71
C GLY A 82 28.58 3.91 -20.97
N ILE A 83 28.33 4.86 -20.07
CA ILE A 83 29.36 5.42 -19.17
C ILE A 83 29.88 4.33 -18.24
N VAL A 84 28.97 3.50 -17.75
CA VAL A 84 29.28 2.25 -17.05
C VAL A 84 28.53 1.10 -17.73
N PRO A 85 29.11 -0.12 -17.76
CA PRO A 85 28.50 -1.25 -18.46
C PRO A 85 27.23 -1.77 -17.76
N ASP A 86 27.17 -1.69 -16.44
CA ASP A 86 26.03 -2.11 -15.62
C ASP A 86 26.13 -1.49 -14.21
N ALA A 87 25.02 -1.47 -13.48
CA ALA A 87 24.95 -1.14 -12.06
C ALA A 87 24.07 -2.18 -11.34
N LEU A 88 24.57 -2.72 -10.22
CA LEU A 88 23.78 -3.62 -9.37
C LEU A 88 22.91 -2.79 -8.43
N LEU A 89 21.59 -2.98 -8.52
CA LEU A 89 20.64 -2.37 -7.59
C LEU A 89 20.38 -3.33 -6.44
N VAL A 90 20.58 -2.85 -5.21
CA VAL A 90 20.31 -3.58 -3.97
C VAL A 90 19.14 -2.90 -3.27
N PRO A 91 17.91 -3.44 -3.34
CA PRO A 91 16.79 -2.92 -2.57
C PRO A 91 17.06 -3.08 -1.07
N VAL A 92 16.82 -2.02 -0.31
CA VAL A 92 17.04 -1.99 1.15
C VAL A 92 15.73 -1.63 1.83
N ALA A 93 15.37 -2.39 2.85
CA ALA A 93 14.25 -2.10 3.73
C ALA A 93 14.75 -1.86 5.16
N VAL A 94 14.25 -0.80 5.79
CA VAL A 94 14.54 -0.50 7.19
C VAL A 94 13.24 -0.47 7.97
N THR A 95 13.16 -1.31 8.99
CA THR A 95 11.97 -1.50 9.82
C THR A 95 12.28 -1.14 11.27
N TYR A 96 11.30 -0.59 11.99
CA TYR A 96 11.47 -0.08 13.35
C TYR A 96 10.30 -0.56 14.21
N ASP A 97 10.53 -0.88 15.48
CA ASP A 97 9.39 -1.17 16.39
C ASP A 97 8.46 0.05 16.52
N LEU A 98 9.04 1.25 16.52
CA LEU A 98 8.34 2.52 16.44
C LEU A 98 9.19 3.46 15.60
N VAL A 99 8.58 4.16 14.66
CA VAL A 99 9.26 5.21 13.89
C VAL A 99 9.89 6.21 14.86
N PRO A 100 11.23 6.39 14.81
CA PRO A 100 11.92 7.34 15.65
C PRO A 100 11.58 8.75 15.18
N ASP A 101 10.45 9.30 15.67
CA ASP A 101 10.13 10.74 15.82
C ASP A 101 8.68 11.01 16.30
N ALA A 102 7.85 9.97 16.48
CA ALA A 102 6.48 10.08 17.01
C ALA A 102 6.34 10.53 18.50
N LEU A 103 7.39 11.09 19.11
CA LEU A 103 7.35 11.61 20.48
C LEU A 103 7.30 13.14 20.55
N CYS A 104 7.51 13.87 19.45
CA CYS A 104 7.51 15.33 19.48
C CYS A 104 6.16 16.01 19.15
N ASP A 105 5.20 15.31 18.54
CA ASP A 105 3.96 15.96 18.07
C ASP A 105 2.69 15.68 18.89
N ILE A 106 2.78 14.99 20.03
CA ILE A 106 1.61 14.80 20.92
C ILE A 106 1.40 16.02 21.86
N TYR A 107 2.34 16.95 21.90
CA TYR A 107 2.14 18.25 22.50
C TYR A 107 2.92 19.27 21.67
N HIS A 108 2.28 19.97 20.73
CA HIS A 108 2.48 21.41 20.46
C HIS A 108 1.59 21.84 19.29
N ALA A 109 0.29 21.99 19.58
CA ALA A 109 -0.42 23.14 19.03
C ALA A 109 0.30 24.40 19.54
N SER A 110 1.11 24.99 18.66
CA SER A 110 1.27 26.44 18.49
C SER A 110 0.90 27.31 19.71
N ALA A 111 1.80 27.37 20.68
CA ALA A 111 1.94 28.52 21.58
C ALA A 111 3.44 28.73 21.87
N PRO A 112 3.98 29.97 21.81
CA PRO A 112 5.38 30.22 22.14
C PRO A 112 5.57 29.98 23.65
N LEU A 113 6.00 28.76 23.98
CA LEU A 113 6.32 28.36 25.33
C LEU A 113 7.66 28.99 25.73
N GLY A 114 7.65 29.77 26.81
CA GLY A 114 8.84 30.45 27.33
C GLY A 114 9.99 29.49 27.61
N LEU A 115 11.23 30.01 27.61
CA LEU A 115 12.48 29.28 27.86
C LEU A 115 12.40 28.26 29.02
N TRP A 116 11.65 28.60 30.07
CA TRP A 116 11.48 27.75 31.25
C TRP A 116 10.58 26.52 31.03
N THR A 117 9.51 26.62 30.24
CA THR A 117 8.66 25.46 29.91
C THR A 117 9.36 24.52 28.92
N GLY A 118 10.15 25.07 27.99
CA GLY A 118 11.03 24.29 27.12
C GLY A 118 12.11 23.53 27.89
N ALA A 119 12.81 24.19 28.81
CA ALA A 119 13.82 23.55 29.66
C ALA A 119 13.21 22.44 30.54
N LEU A 120 12.01 22.65 31.09
CA LEU A 120 11.32 21.68 31.93
C LEU A 120 10.77 20.49 31.13
N ALA A 121 10.38 20.69 29.87
CA ALA A 121 10.02 19.62 28.95
C ALA A 121 11.24 18.76 28.56
N VAL A 122 12.39 19.39 28.31
CA VAL A 122 13.67 18.69 28.06
C VAL A 122 14.10 17.91 29.31
N LEU A 123 13.98 18.51 30.50
CA LEU A 123 14.33 17.83 31.75
C LEU A 123 13.37 16.67 32.05
N ARG A 124 12.05 16.84 31.87
CA ARG A 124 11.07 15.73 31.97
C ARG A 124 11.34 14.64 30.95
N SER A 125 11.71 15.00 29.73
CA SER A 125 12.12 14.04 28.69
C SER A 125 13.33 13.25 29.17
N LEU A 126 14.43 13.91 29.56
CA LEU A 126 15.64 13.26 30.07
C LEU A 126 15.38 12.37 31.30
N TRP A 127 14.52 12.80 32.22
CA TRP A 127 14.14 12.00 33.39
C TRP A 127 13.25 10.80 33.02
N SER A 128 12.38 10.94 32.02
CA SER A 128 11.61 9.80 31.48
C SER A 128 12.48 8.78 30.73
N HIS A 129 13.64 9.21 30.22
CA HIS A 129 14.63 8.35 29.56
C HIS A 129 15.54 7.59 30.55
N TRP A 130 15.67 8.05 31.80
CA TRP A 130 16.49 7.40 32.83
C TRP A 130 15.78 6.29 33.62
N GLY A 131 14.43 6.26 33.64
CA GLY A 131 13.66 5.22 34.35
C GLY A 131 13.22 4.02 33.49
N CYS A 132 13.05 4.22 32.19
CA CYS A 132 12.68 3.19 31.22
C CYS A 132 13.44 3.45 29.91
N SER A 133 14.62 2.87 29.72
CA SER A 133 15.27 2.87 28.41
C SER A 133 14.37 2.11 27.42
N ARG A 134 13.55 2.84 26.66
CA ARG A 134 12.83 2.31 25.50
C ARG A 134 13.88 1.95 24.45
N ARG A 135 14.42 0.74 24.55
CA ARG A 135 15.24 0.17 23.48
C ARG A 135 14.29 -0.04 22.29
N ILE A 136 14.43 0.79 21.28
CA ILE A 136 13.74 0.63 20.00
C ILE A 136 14.64 -0.29 19.16
N CYS A 137 14.08 -1.36 18.62
CA CYS A 137 14.79 -2.18 17.64
C CYS A 137 14.62 -1.57 16.25
N SER A 138 15.70 -1.55 15.47
CA SER A 138 15.65 -1.35 14.04
C SER A 138 16.29 -2.53 13.34
N ARG A 139 15.73 -2.93 12.19
CA ARG A 139 16.26 -4.03 11.39
C ARG A 139 16.39 -3.58 9.94
N VAL A 140 17.58 -3.82 9.39
CA VAL A 140 17.93 -3.50 8.01
C VAL A 140 17.98 -4.80 7.23
N HIS A 141 17.22 -4.86 6.15
CA HIS A 141 17.16 -5.99 5.22
C HIS A 141 17.67 -5.55 3.85
N LEU A 142 18.50 -6.40 3.26
CA LEU A 142 18.98 -6.25 1.90
C LEU A 142 18.28 -7.34 1.08
N ALA A 143 17.50 -6.93 0.09
CA ALA A 143 16.88 -7.86 -0.84
C ALA A 143 17.92 -8.39 -1.84
N GLN A 144 17.50 -9.36 -2.65
CA GLN A 144 18.35 -9.89 -3.71
C GLN A 144 18.75 -8.76 -4.69
N PRO A 145 20.06 -8.56 -4.94
CA PRO A 145 20.49 -7.60 -5.93
C PRO A 145 20.15 -8.06 -7.34
N PHE A 146 19.88 -7.10 -8.24
CA PHE A 146 19.63 -7.38 -9.64
C PHE A 146 20.37 -6.40 -10.55
N SER A 147 20.66 -6.84 -11.79
CA SER A 147 21.33 -6.05 -12.82
C SER A 147 20.38 -4.99 -13.37
N LEU A 148 20.83 -3.73 -13.37
CA LEU A 148 20.09 -2.64 -14.00
C LEU A 148 20.04 -2.83 -15.51
N GLN A 149 21.14 -3.25 -16.13
CA GLN A 149 21.20 -3.49 -17.57
C GLN A 149 20.20 -4.58 -18.00
N GLU A 150 20.13 -5.70 -17.28
CA GLU A 150 19.16 -6.78 -17.55
C GLU A 150 17.73 -6.27 -17.41
N TYR A 151 17.45 -5.47 -16.38
CA TYR A 151 16.13 -4.87 -16.18
C TYR A 151 15.76 -3.94 -17.34
N ILE A 152 16.64 -3.04 -17.77
CA ILE A 152 16.39 -2.09 -18.87
C ILE A 152 16.06 -2.83 -20.16
N VAL A 153 16.84 -3.87 -20.49
CA VAL A 153 16.63 -4.69 -21.69
C VAL A 153 15.27 -5.39 -21.63
N SER A 154 14.93 -5.97 -20.48
CA SER A 154 13.68 -6.74 -20.30
C SER A 154 12.44 -5.84 -20.26
N ALA A 155 12.52 -4.69 -19.59
CA ALA A 155 11.40 -3.78 -19.36
C ALA A 155 10.79 -3.25 -20.66
N ARG A 156 11.59 -3.08 -21.72
CA ARG A 156 11.14 -2.58 -23.03
C ARG A 156 10.12 -3.49 -23.72
N SER A 157 10.12 -4.79 -23.42
CA SER A 157 9.12 -5.73 -23.97
C SER A 157 7.77 -5.74 -23.23
N CYS A 158 7.68 -5.10 -22.05
CA CYS A 158 6.51 -5.18 -21.16
C CYS A 158 5.64 -3.91 -21.20
N TRP A 159 5.76 -3.07 -22.23
CA TRP A 159 4.98 -1.84 -22.36
C TRP A 159 3.60 -2.14 -22.97
N GLY A 160 2.74 -2.80 -22.19
CA GLY A 160 1.34 -3.03 -22.56
C GLY A 160 0.53 -1.73 -22.57
N GLY A 161 -0.67 -1.79 -23.16
CA GLY A 161 -1.62 -0.68 -23.16
C GLY A 161 -2.06 -0.33 -21.76
N ARG A 162 -1.95 0.95 -21.40
CA ARG A 162 -2.38 1.51 -20.11
C ARG A 162 -3.66 2.31 -20.30
N GLN A 163 -4.47 2.35 -19.26
CA GLN A 163 -5.71 3.13 -19.24
C GLN A 163 -5.81 3.91 -17.93
N THR A 164 -6.40 5.09 -18.00
CA THR A 164 -6.64 5.90 -16.80
C THR A 164 -7.68 5.24 -15.91
N LEU A 165 -7.64 5.54 -14.60
CA LEU A 165 -8.64 5.02 -13.67
C LEU A 165 -10.06 5.43 -14.06
N GLU A 166 -10.24 6.63 -14.59
CA GLU A 166 -11.51 7.10 -15.18
C GLU A 166 -12.02 6.14 -16.27
N GLN A 167 -11.19 5.75 -17.23
CA GLN A 167 -11.57 4.82 -18.30
C GLN A 167 -11.91 3.41 -17.77
N LEU A 168 -11.21 2.97 -16.72
CA LEU A 168 -11.35 1.63 -16.15
C LEU A 168 -12.59 1.47 -15.27
N LEU A 169 -12.86 2.44 -14.38
CA LEU A 169 -13.88 2.30 -13.34
C LEU A 169 -15.09 3.22 -13.51
N GLN A 170 -14.94 4.42 -14.07
CA GLN A 170 -16.06 5.38 -14.12
C GLN A 170 -17.28 4.83 -14.86
N PRO A 171 -17.17 4.17 -16.05
CA PRO A 171 -18.32 3.59 -16.73
C PRO A 171 -19.02 2.50 -15.90
N ILE A 172 -18.26 1.77 -15.07
CA ILE A 172 -18.79 0.69 -14.22
C ILE A 172 -19.51 1.27 -13.02
N VAL A 173 -18.90 2.26 -12.35
CA VAL A 173 -19.52 2.99 -11.23
C VAL A 173 -20.82 3.66 -11.66
N LEU A 174 -20.84 4.21 -12.88
CA LEU A 174 -22.04 4.82 -13.45
C LEU A 174 -23.06 3.80 -14.00
N GLY A 175 -22.76 2.50 -13.99
CA GLY A 175 -23.65 1.44 -14.47
C GLY A 175 -23.81 1.41 -16.00
N GLN A 176 -22.87 2.00 -16.73
CA GLN A 176 -22.87 2.09 -18.20
C GLN A 176 -22.18 0.88 -18.86
N CYS A 177 -21.29 0.20 -18.13
CA CYS A 177 -20.55 -0.97 -18.61
C CYS A 177 -20.49 -2.07 -17.54
N THR A 178 -20.48 -3.33 -17.97
CA THR A 178 -20.30 -4.52 -17.11
C THR A 178 -19.01 -5.28 -17.41
N ALA A 179 -18.32 -4.95 -18.52
CA ALA A 179 -17.03 -5.51 -18.86
C ALA A 179 -15.92 -4.74 -18.13
N VAL A 180 -15.08 -5.48 -17.39
CA VAL A 180 -13.91 -4.92 -16.70
C VAL A 180 -12.70 -5.10 -17.63
N PRO A 181 -12.00 -4.02 -18.01
CA PRO A 181 -10.79 -4.17 -18.82
C PRO A 181 -9.66 -4.84 -18.03
N ASP A 182 -9.00 -5.81 -18.66
CA ASP A 182 -7.82 -6.51 -18.11
C ASP A 182 -6.52 -5.72 -18.34
N THR A 183 -6.58 -4.39 -18.47
CA THR A 183 -5.43 -3.51 -18.75
C THR A 183 -4.79 -3.01 -17.47
N GLU A 184 -3.52 -2.58 -17.55
CA GLU A 184 -2.85 -1.95 -16.41
C GLU A 184 -3.41 -0.53 -16.18
N LYS A 185 -3.67 -0.22 -14.90
CA LYS A 185 -4.00 1.14 -14.48
C LYS A 185 -2.80 2.07 -14.68
N GLU A 186 -3.04 3.23 -15.25
CA GLU A 186 -2.10 4.34 -15.21
C GLU A 186 -2.37 5.18 -13.96
N GLN A 187 -1.36 5.31 -13.09
CA GLN A 187 -1.46 6.10 -11.87
C GLN A 187 -0.14 6.81 -11.60
N GLU A 188 -0.19 8.14 -11.58
CA GLU A 188 0.98 9.00 -11.39
C GLU A 188 0.72 10.01 -10.27
N TRP A 189 1.20 9.68 -9.07
CA TRP A 189 1.05 10.54 -7.89
C TRP A 189 2.32 11.29 -7.52
N THR A 190 3.47 10.80 -7.98
CA THR A 190 4.75 11.46 -7.72
C THR A 190 4.81 12.78 -8.49
N PRO A 191 4.99 13.92 -7.80
CA PRO A 191 5.06 15.20 -8.48
C PRO A 191 6.25 15.20 -9.43
N ILE A 192 6.03 15.77 -10.60
CA ILE A 192 7.06 15.87 -11.60
C ILE A 192 8.07 16.95 -11.16
N THR A 193 9.32 16.56 -10.88
CA THR A 193 10.39 17.49 -10.49
C THR A 193 11.24 17.91 -11.70
N GLY A 194 11.87 19.09 -11.63
CA GLY A 194 12.77 19.59 -12.69
C GLY A 194 13.84 18.57 -13.12
N PRO A 195 14.52 17.88 -12.19
CA PRO A 195 15.43 16.77 -12.50
C PRO A 195 14.79 15.58 -13.25
N LEU A 196 13.59 15.15 -12.86
CA LEU A 196 12.91 14.03 -13.52
C LEU A 196 12.43 14.42 -14.93
N LEU A 197 11.97 15.66 -15.13
CA LEU A 197 11.59 16.18 -16.44
C LEU A 197 12.74 16.32 -17.42
N ALA A 198 13.97 16.46 -16.92
CA ALA A 198 15.13 16.52 -17.79
C ALA A 198 15.39 15.19 -18.52
N LEU A 199 14.80 14.08 -18.06
CA LEU A 199 14.84 12.78 -18.72
C LEU A 199 13.82 12.72 -19.86
N LYS A 200 14.08 11.87 -20.87
CA LYS A 200 13.10 11.57 -21.92
C LYS A 200 11.87 10.87 -21.33
N GLU A 201 10.70 11.03 -21.93
CA GLU A 201 9.45 10.41 -21.44
C GLU A 201 9.57 8.89 -21.24
N GLU A 202 10.20 8.20 -22.19
CA GLU A 202 10.49 6.76 -22.11
C GLU A 202 11.33 6.40 -20.86
N ASP A 203 12.32 7.23 -20.55
CA ASP A 203 13.20 7.04 -19.38
C ASP A 203 12.45 7.37 -18.08
N GLN A 204 11.56 8.37 -18.08
CA GLN A 204 10.71 8.68 -16.93
C GLN A 204 9.80 7.49 -16.59
N LEU A 205 9.16 6.88 -17.59
CA LEU A 205 8.32 5.71 -17.41
C LEU A 205 9.12 4.49 -16.92
N LEU A 206 10.31 4.28 -17.49
CA LEU A 206 11.23 3.23 -17.06
C LEU A 206 11.65 3.39 -15.60
N VAL A 207 12.04 4.61 -15.21
CA VAL A 207 12.44 4.96 -13.83
C VAL A 207 11.30 4.75 -12.85
N ARG A 208 10.07 5.13 -13.19
CA ARG A 208 8.90 4.91 -12.34
C ARG A 208 8.64 3.43 -12.11
N ARG A 209 8.62 2.63 -13.18
CA ARG A 209 8.45 1.17 -13.07
C ARG A 209 9.58 0.52 -12.28
N LEU A 210 10.81 0.94 -12.52
CA LEU A 210 11.97 0.48 -11.77
C LEU A 210 11.86 0.84 -10.28
N SER A 211 11.39 2.05 -9.97
CA SER A 211 11.19 2.49 -8.59
C SER A 211 10.11 1.66 -7.89
N CYS A 212 9.00 1.37 -8.56
CA CYS A 212 7.99 0.44 -8.05
C CYS A 212 8.54 -0.97 -7.86
N HIS A 213 9.40 -1.46 -8.77
CA HIS A 213 10.04 -2.76 -8.64
C HIS A 213 10.97 -2.84 -7.42
N VAL A 214 11.85 -1.85 -7.26
CA VAL A 214 12.76 -1.75 -6.12
C VAL A 214 11.95 -1.65 -4.82
N LEU A 215 10.91 -0.82 -4.81
CA LEU A 215 10.02 -0.68 -3.65
C LEU A 215 9.30 -1.99 -3.31
N SER A 216 8.76 -2.70 -4.30
CA SER A 216 8.14 -4.01 -4.14
C SER A 216 9.12 -5.04 -3.57
N ALA A 217 10.36 -5.07 -4.08
CA ALA A 217 11.42 -5.95 -3.58
C ALA A 217 11.85 -5.59 -2.14
N SER A 218 11.97 -4.29 -1.82
CA SER A 218 12.24 -3.82 -0.46
C SER A 218 11.13 -4.28 0.49
N VAL A 219 9.86 -4.01 0.16
CA VAL A 219 8.71 -4.40 0.99
C VAL A 219 8.61 -5.91 1.18
N GLY A 220 8.82 -6.68 0.11
CA GLY A 220 8.83 -8.15 0.18
C GLY A 220 9.98 -8.73 1.03
N SER A 221 11.05 -7.96 1.25
CA SER A 221 12.19 -8.35 2.11
C SER A 221 12.11 -7.79 3.53
N ALA A 222 11.15 -6.90 3.80
CA ALA A 222 11.03 -6.22 5.08
C ALA A 222 10.56 -7.19 6.18
N ALA A 223 11.15 -7.06 7.38
CA ALA A 223 10.73 -7.85 8.53
C ALA A 223 9.59 -7.17 9.29
N VAL A 224 8.57 -7.95 9.62
CA VAL A 224 7.45 -7.46 10.42
C VAL A 224 7.87 -7.33 11.88
N MET A 225 7.69 -6.14 12.47
CA MET A 225 8.06 -5.85 13.86
C MET A 225 6.98 -6.31 14.83
N SER A 226 7.37 -6.49 16.10
CA SER A 226 6.49 -7.03 17.14
C SER A 226 5.28 -6.12 17.44
N THR A 227 5.47 -4.82 17.29
CA THR A 227 4.45 -3.77 17.48
C THR A 227 3.40 -3.79 16.37
N ALA A 228 3.77 -4.10 15.12
CA ALA A 228 2.84 -4.24 14.00
C ALA A 228 1.89 -5.43 14.24
N ILE A 229 2.42 -6.61 14.56
CA ILE A 229 1.61 -7.80 14.91
C ILE A 229 0.67 -7.50 16.08
N MET A 230 1.20 -6.88 17.15
CA MET A 230 0.42 -6.51 18.32
C MET A 230 -0.71 -5.53 17.97
N ALA A 231 -0.41 -4.49 17.19
CA ALA A 231 -1.39 -3.50 16.77
C ALA A 231 -2.50 -4.13 15.91
N THR A 232 -2.15 -5.01 14.96
CA THR A 232 -3.10 -5.73 14.12
C THR A 232 -4.04 -6.62 14.96
N LEU A 233 -3.51 -7.41 15.89
CA LEU A 233 -4.34 -8.27 16.74
C LEU A 233 -5.30 -7.47 17.61
N LEU A 234 -4.80 -6.40 18.23
CA LEU A 234 -5.59 -5.51 19.07
C LEU A 234 -6.67 -4.76 18.28
N LEU A 235 -6.36 -4.30 17.06
CA LEU A 235 -7.27 -3.50 16.25
C LEU A 235 -8.28 -4.35 15.48
N PHE A 236 -7.91 -5.50 14.92
CA PHE A 236 -8.79 -6.25 14.01
C PHE A 236 -9.38 -7.53 14.60
N LYS A 237 -8.80 -8.07 15.69
CA LYS A 237 -9.30 -9.29 16.35
C LYS A 237 -9.84 -9.03 17.77
N HIS A 238 -9.18 -8.17 18.54
CA HIS A 238 -9.42 -8.01 19.97
C HIS A 238 -9.75 -6.57 20.42
N GLN A 239 -10.60 -5.86 19.67
CA GLN A 239 -11.00 -4.48 19.98
C GLN A 239 -11.60 -4.32 21.38
N LYS A 240 -12.31 -5.34 21.88
CA LYS A 240 -12.94 -5.36 23.21
C LYS A 240 -11.95 -5.73 24.33
N GLY A 241 -10.70 -6.04 23.99
CA GLY A 241 -9.67 -6.51 24.90
C GLY A 241 -9.47 -8.02 24.89
N VAL A 242 -8.32 -8.45 25.38
CA VAL A 242 -7.87 -9.86 25.38
C VAL A 242 -6.93 -10.11 26.55
N PHE A 243 -6.98 -11.31 27.12
CA PHE A 243 -6.04 -11.73 28.15
C PHE A 243 -4.68 -12.01 27.55
N LEU A 244 -3.61 -11.65 28.28
CA LEU A 244 -2.24 -11.85 27.82
C LEU A 244 -1.95 -13.33 27.53
N SER A 245 -2.52 -14.27 28.30
CA SER A 245 -2.41 -15.70 28.04
C SER A 245 -2.95 -16.12 26.66
N GLN A 246 -4.13 -15.65 26.28
CA GLN A 246 -4.72 -15.90 24.95
C GLN A 246 -3.95 -15.17 23.85
N LEU A 247 -3.57 -13.91 24.11
CA LEU A 247 -2.82 -13.09 23.16
C LEU A 247 -1.47 -13.69 22.78
N LEU A 248 -0.82 -14.46 23.68
CA LEU A 248 0.39 -15.21 23.35
C LEU A 248 0.14 -16.23 22.24
N GLY A 249 -0.94 -17.00 22.32
CA GLY A 249 -1.30 -17.97 21.29
C GLY A 249 -1.60 -17.31 19.96
N GLU A 250 -2.38 -16.23 20.00
CA GLU A 250 -2.77 -15.45 18.81
C GLU A 250 -1.58 -14.77 18.14
N PHE A 251 -0.63 -14.26 18.92
CA PHE A 251 0.61 -13.70 18.42
C PHE A 251 1.47 -14.77 17.76
N SER A 252 1.60 -15.96 18.37
CA SER A 252 2.34 -17.08 17.77
C SER A 252 1.74 -17.49 16.44
N TRP A 253 0.41 -17.67 16.40
CA TRP A 253 -0.31 -18.00 15.18
C TRP A 253 -0.07 -16.97 14.07
N LEU A 254 -0.24 -15.67 14.36
CA LEU A 254 -0.03 -14.65 13.33
C LEU A 254 1.43 -14.58 12.88
N THR A 255 2.38 -14.84 13.78
CA THR A 255 3.81 -14.97 13.43
C THR A 255 4.05 -16.13 12.47
N GLU A 256 3.44 -17.29 12.71
CA GLU A 256 3.53 -18.45 11.83
C GLU A 256 2.91 -18.17 10.46
N GLU A 257 1.75 -17.51 10.40
CA GLU A 257 1.11 -17.10 9.14
C GLU A 257 1.98 -16.15 8.31
N ILE A 258 2.74 -15.25 8.95
CA ILE A 258 3.71 -14.36 8.28
C ILE A 258 4.85 -15.18 7.67
N LEU A 259 5.43 -16.10 8.44
CA LEU A 259 6.53 -16.95 8.00
C LEU A 259 6.12 -17.90 6.86
N LEU A 260 4.91 -18.45 6.91
CA LEU A 260 4.37 -19.32 5.86
C LEU A 260 4.23 -18.59 4.50
N ARG A 261 4.10 -17.27 4.53
CA ARG A 261 4.03 -16.42 3.33
C ARG A 261 5.39 -15.94 2.84
N GLY A 262 6.47 -16.37 3.49
CA GLY A 262 7.85 -16.06 3.10
C GLY A 262 8.36 -14.70 3.61
N PHE A 263 7.64 -14.05 4.51
CA PHE A 263 8.10 -12.84 5.18
C PHE A 263 8.87 -13.16 6.46
N ASP A 264 9.80 -12.30 6.83
CA ASP A 264 10.60 -12.43 8.05
C ASP A 264 9.99 -11.60 9.20
N VAL A 265 10.41 -11.88 10.43
CA VAL A 265 9.98 -11.18 11.64
C VAL A 265 11.17 -10.53 12.34
N GLY A 266 10.97 -9.30 12.80
CA GLY A 266 12.03 -8.42 13.30
C GLY A 266 12.53 -8.73 14.71
N PHE A 267 12.13 -9.85 15.30
CA PHE A 267 12.31 -10.14 16.72
C PHE A 267 12.64 -11.62 16.99
N SER A 268 13.13 -11.91 18.19
CA SER A 268 13.42 -13.26 18.66
C SER A 268 13.36 -13.36 20.18
N GLY A 269 13.46 -14.58 20.73
CA GLY A 269 13.52 -14.84 22.16
C GLY A 269 12.18 -15.28 22.77
N GLN A 270 12.06 -15.15 24.09
CA GLN A 270 10.88 -15.64 24.82
C GLN A 270 9.65 -14.77 24.54
N LEU A 271 8.60 -15.39 24.01
CA LEU A 271 7.36 -14.74 23.58
C LEU A 271 6.72 -13.85 24.67
N ARG A 272 6.65 -14.33 25.92
CA ARG A 272 6.08 -13.55 27.03
C ARG A 272 6.84 -12.24 27.32
N SER A 273 8.16 -12.26 27.16
CA SER A 273 9.01 -11.08 27.36
C SER A 273 8.88 -10.11 26.18
N LEU A 274 8.79 -10.66 24.97
CA LEU A 274 8.51 -9.90 23.74
C LEU A 274 7.20 -9.12 23.86
N LEU A 275 6.08 -9.80 24.15
CA LEU A 275 4.78 -9.13 24.23
C LEU A 275 4.75 -8.04 25.30
N LYS A 276 5.36 -8.29 26.47
CA LYS A 276 5.49 -7.26 27.51
C LYS A 276 6.29 -6.04 27.01
N HIS A 277 7.35 -6.28 26.24
CA HIS A 277 8.13 -5.21 25.64
C HIS A 277 7.31 -4.43 24.60
N SER A 278 6.66 -5.09 23.64
CA SER A 278 5.81 -4.44 22.64
C SER A 278 4.66 -3.65 23.29
N LEU A 279 4.03 -4.19 24.34
CA LEU A 279 3.01 -3.47 25.12
C LEU A 279 3.59 -2.24 25.86
N SER A 280 4.85 -2.30 26.32
CA SER A 280 5.52 -1.15 26.93
C SER A 280 5.77 -0.01 25.93
N LEU A 281 6.04 -0.36 24.66
CA LEU A 281 6.15 0.59 23.56
C LEU A 281 4.79 1.21 23.23
N LEU A 282 3.74 0.38 23.18
CA LEU A 282 2.36 0.79 22.86
C LEU A 282 1.56 1.32 24.06
N ARG A 283 2.20 1.57 25.21
CA ARG A 283 1.53 1.98 26.47
C ARG A 283 0.59 3.18 26.38
N ALA A 284 0.82 4.07 25.40
CA ALA A 284 0.00 5.25 25.18
C ALA A 284 -1.37 4.90 24.57
N HIS A 285 -1.45 3.80 23.83
CA HIS A 285 -2.61 3.36 23.04
C HIS A 285 -3.36 2.19 23.67
N VAL A 286 -2.84 1.65 24.78
CA VAL A 286 -3.37 0.43 25.42
C VAL A 286 -3.52 0.66 26.93
N ALA A 287 -4.57 0.08 27.51
CA ALA A 287 -4.78 -0.04 28.95
C ALA A 287 -4.46 -1.46 29.40
N LEU A 288 -3.68 -1.57 30.49
CA LEU A 288 -3.23 -2.84 31.06
C LEU A 288 -3.88 -3.00 32.44
N LEU A 289 -4.79 -3.96 32.58
CA LEU A 289 -5.56 -4.21 33.79
C LEU A 289 -5.12 -5.54 34.42
N HIS A 290 -4.60 -5.49 35.64
CA HIS A 290 -4.20 -6.71 36.37
C HIS A 290 -5.43 -7.37 37.01
N ILE A 291 -5.58 -8.67 36.80
CA ILE A 291 -6.66 -9.46 37.38
C ILE A 291 -6.12 -10.29 38.55
N ARG A 292 -6.95 -10.52 39.57
CA ARG A 292 -6.58 -11.22 40.81
C ARG A 292 -6.00 -12.63 40.60
N GLN A 293 -6.20 -13.24 39.42
CA GLN A 293 -5.66 -14.55 39.04
C GLN A 293 -4.25 -14.49 38.43
N GLY A 294 -3.61 -13.32 38.37
CA GLY A 294 -2.24 -13.15 37.88
C GLY A 294 -2.10 -13.00 36.37
N ASP A 295 -3.20 -12.91 35.64
CA ASP A 295 -3.22 -12.57 34.21
C ASP A 295 -3.47 -11.06 33.98
N LEU A 296 -3.07 -10.59 32.81
CA LEU A 296 -3.14 -9.20 32.39
C LEU A 296 -4.16 -9.05 31.27
N LEU A 297 -5.23 -8.28 31.51
CA LEU A 297 -6.16 -7.89 30.46
C LEU A 297 -5.61 -6.69 29.71
N VAL A 298 -5.46 -6.85 28.40
CA VAL A 298 -4.94 -5.85 27.47
C VAL A 298 -6.11 -5.29 26.70
N VAL A 299 -6.37 -3.98 26.80
CA VAL A 299 -7.50 -3.32 26.13
C VAL A 299 -7.00 -2.15 25.31
N PRO A 300 -7.30 -2.06 24.00
CA PRO A 300 -7.03 -0.86 23.22
C PRO A 300 -7.78 0.34 23.81
N ARG A 301 -7.11 1.49 23.94
CA ARG A 301 -7.76 2.71 24.40
C ARG A 301 -8.64 3.27 23.28
N PRO A 302 -9.94 3.54 23.53
CA PRO A 302 -10.76 4.21 22.54
C PRO A 302 -10.23 5.63 22.28
N GLY A 303 -10.47 6.14 21.07
CA GLY A 303 -10.06 7.49 20.66
C GLY A 303 -8.90 7.50 19.64
N PRO A 304 -8.20 8.64 19.51
CA PRO A 304 -7.20 8.85 18.44
C PRO A 304 -5.99 7.91 18.53
N GLY A 305 -5.78 7.24 19.67
CA GLY A 305 -4.74 6.23 19.81
C GLY A 305 -4.94 5.01 18.90
N LEU A 306 -6.17 4.74 18.49
CA LEU A 306 -6.47 3.66 17.53
C LEU A 306 -5.93 3.99 16.13
N THR A 307 -5.84 5.25 15.73
CA THR A 307 -5.22 5.67 14.46
C THR A 307 -3.74 5.30 14.44
N GLN A 308 -3.04 5.40 15.58
CA GLN A 308 -1.66 4.93 15.67
C GLN A 308 -1.55 3.42 15.55
N LEU A 309 -2.47 2.66 16.15
CA LEU A 309 -2.53 1.21 15.97
C LEU A 309 -2.84 0.84 14.51
N ALA A 310 -3.71 1.59 13.84
CA ALA A 310 -4.01 1.40 12.42
C ALA A 310 -2.77 1.62 11.56
N ARG A 311 -2.01 2.70 11.79
CA ARG A 311 -0.73 2.97 11.10
C ARG A 311 0.29 1.85 11.28
N LEU A 312 0.45 1.34 12.51
CA LEU A 312 1.36 0.21 12.77
C LEU A 312 0.85 -1.09 12.13
N SER A 313 -0.46 -1.32 12.12
CA SER A 313 -1.04 -2.51 11.51
C SER A 313 -0.88 -2.54 9.98
N ALA A 314 -0.78 -1.36 9.34
CA ALA A 314 -0.57 -1.25 7.90
C ALA A 314 0.77 -1.86 7.44
N GLU A 315 1.78 -1.97 8.33
CA GLU A 315 3.03 -2.68 8.03
C GLU A 315 2.83 -4.18 7.77
N LEU A 316 1.75 -4.76 8.29
CA LEU A 316 1.41 -6.16 8.08
C LEU A 316 0.67 -6.40 6.76
N LEU A 317 0.05 -5.36 6.19
CA LEU A 317 -0.82 -5.49 5.02
C LEU A 317 -0.13 -6.12 3.80
N PRO A 318 1.13 -5.79 3.45
CA PRO A 318 1.81 -6.44 2.33
C PRO A 318 1.91 -7.97 2.44
N VAL A 319 1.94 -8.50 3.66
CA VAL A 319 2.01 -9.95 3.91
C VAL A 319 0.74 -10.65 3.43
N PHE A 320 -0.42 -10.03 3.63
CA PHE A 320 -1.74 -10.62 3.39
C PHE A 320 -2.51 -9.92 2.26
N LEU A 321 -1.84 -9.10 1.45
CA LEU A 321 -2.52 -8.18 0.53
C LEU A 321 -3.35 -8.92 -0.51
N SER A 322 -2.79 -9.97 -1.12
CA SER A 322 -3.50 -10.82 -2.07
C SER A 322 -4.77 -11.43 -1.47
N GLU A 323 -4.65 -12.00 -0.27
CA GLU A 323 -5.75 -12.64 0.45
C GLU A 323 -6.80 -11.62 0.90
N ALA A 324 -6.37 -10.43 1.34
CA ALA A 324 -7.27 -9.35 1.75
C ALA A 324 -8.06 -8.80 0.56
N VAL A 325 -7.40 -8.59 -0.60
CA VAL A 325 -8.07 -8.22 -1.85
C VAL A 325 -9.07 -9.31 -2.25
N GLY A 326 -8.66 -10.57 -2.19
CA GLY A 326 -9.53 -11.71 -2.48
C GLY A 326 -10.75 -11.78 -1.56
N ALA A 327 -10.55 -11.62 -0.24
CA ALA A 327 -11.62 -11.68 0.75
C ALA A 327 -12.61 -10.50 0.59
N CYS A 328 -12.12 -9.29 0.38
CA CYS A 328 -12.94 -8.12 0.08
C CYS A 328 -13.68 -8.26 -1.26
N ALA A 329 -13.07 -8.87 -2.28
CA ALA A 329 -13.73 -9.14 -3.56
C ALA A 329 -14.85 -10.17 -3.40
N VAL A 330 -14.61 -11.28 -2.70
CA VAL A 330 -15.66 -12.24 -2.33
C VAL A 330 -16.80 -11.53 -1.59
N ARG A 331 -16.47 -10.68 -0.61
CA ARG A 331 -17.47 -9.86 0.10
C ARG A 331 -18.30 -9.00 -0.86
N GLY A 332 -17.67 -8.37 -1.84
CA GLY A 332 -18.35 -7.61 -2.89
C GLY A 332 -19.37 -8.43 -3.68
N LEU A 333 -19.04 -9.67 -4.05
CA LEU A 333 -19.98 -10.56 -4.72
C LEU A 333 -21.14 -11.02 -3.82
N LEU A 334 -20.87 -11.16 -2.53
CA LEU A 334 -21.91 -11.51 -1.54
C LEU A 334 -22.80 -10.32 -1.22
N ALA A 335 -22.30 -9.09 -1.35
CA ALA A 335 -23.04 -7.86 -1.11
C ALA A 335 -24.22 -7.79 -2.08
N GLY A 336 -25.45 -7.89 -1.55
CA GLY A 336 -26.69 -7.92 -2.31
C GLY A 336 -27.27 -9.33 -2.57
N ARG A 337 -26.48 -10.39 -2.40
CA ARG A 337 -26.97 -11.79 -2.44
C ARG A 337 -27.28 -12.35 -1.05
N VAL A 338 -26.55 -11.90 -0.03
CA VAL A 338 -26.73 -12.31 1.36
C VAL A 338 -26.72 -11.04 2.24
N PRO A 339 -27.64 -10.90 3.22
CA PRO A 339 -27.59 -9.79 4.15
C PRO A 339 -26.25 -9.76 4.90
N PRO A 340 -25.70 -8.56 5.17
CA PRO A 340 -24.34 -8.41 5.72
C PRO A 340 -24.14 -9.08 7.09
N GLN A 341 -25.22 -9.35 7.83
CA GLN A 341 -25.24 -10.00 9.15
C GLN A 341 -25.77 -11.45 9.12
N GLY A 342 -25.92 -12.05 7.93
CA GLY A 342 -26.39 -13.42 7.80
C GLY A 342 -25.38 -14.44 8.34
N PRO A 343 -25.83 -15.62 8.84
CA PRO A 343 -24.95 -16.71 9.23
C PRO A 343 -23.92 -17.06 8.14
N TRP A 344 -22.68 -17.31 8.53
CA TRP A 344 -21.60 -17.77 7.63
C TRP A 344 -22.01 -19.01 6.81
N GLU A 345 -22.84 -19.86 7.40
CA GLU A 345 -23.43 -21.05 6.78
C GLU A 345 -24.23 -20.72 5.50
N LEU A 346 -24.90 -19.56 5.43
CA LEU A 346 -25.62 -19.13 4.23
C LEU A 346 -24.67 -18.64 3.12
N GLN A 347 -23.48 -18.18 3.50
CA GLN A 347 -22.46 -17.71 2.56
C GLN A 347 -21.73 -18.90 1.91
N GLY A 348 -21.55 -20.00 2.64
CA GLY A 348 -20.93 -21.25 2.15
C GLY A 348 -21.78 -22.05 1.17
N ILE A 349 -23.08 -21.74 1.02
CA ILE A 349 -23.98 -22.44 0.08
C ILE A 349 -23.89 -21.81 -1.33
N LEU A 350 -23.51 -20.54 -1.41
CA LEU A 350 -23.50 -19.81 -2.68
C LEU A 350 -22.35 -20.26 -3.57
N LEU A 351 -22.69 -20.59 -4.82
CA LEU A 351 -21.74 -20.90 -5.87
C LEU A 351 -21.16 -19.60 -6.44
N LEU A 352 -19.84 -19.45 -6.39
CA LEU A 352 -19.11 -18.31 -6.94
C LEU A 352 -18.43 -18.75 -8.24
N SER A 353 -18.78 -18.12 -9.36
CA SER A 353 -18.08 -18.40 -10.62
C SER A 353 -16.69 -17.77 -10.62
N GLN A 354 -15.73 -18.43 -11.27
CA GLN A 354 -14.39 -17.88 -11.45
C GLN A 354 -14.44 -16.53 -12.16
N ASN A 355 -15.27 -16.39 -13.19
CA ASN A 355 -15.36 -15.14 -13.96
C ASN A 355 -15.89 -13.97 -13.13
N GLU A 356 -16.90 -14.18 -12.26
CA GLU A 356 -17.38 -13.15 -11.33
C GLU A 356 -16.30 -12.77 -10.32
N LEU A 357 -15.57 -13.76 -9.78
CA LEU A 357 -14.46 -13.52 -8.85
C LEU A 357 -13.36 -12.68 -9.49
N TYR A 358 -12.92 -13.04 -10.69
CA TYR A 358 -11.91 -12.29 -11.43
C TYR A 358 -12.35 -10.84 -11.65
N ARG A 359 -13.59 -10.63 -12.12
CA ARG A 359 -14.13 -9.28 -12.31
C ARG A 359 -14.11 -8.48 -11.00
N GLN A 360 -14.54 -9.08 -9.90
CA GLN A 360 -14.60 -8.38 -8.62
C GLN A 360 -13.20 -8.07 -8.04
N ILE A 361 -12.23 -8.97 -8.24
CA ILE A 361 -10.82 -8.74 -7.90
C ILE A 361 -10.24 -7.60 -8.73
N LEU A 362 -10.50 -7.56 -10.04
CA LEU A 362 -10.03 -6.50 -10.93
C LEU A 362 -10.59 -5.14 -10.54
N LEU A 363 -11.90 -5.06 -10.21
CA LEU A 363 -12.51 -3.82 -9.74
C LEU A 363 -11.83 -3.28 -8.48
N LEU A 364 -11.57 -4.15 -7.51
CA LEU A 364 -10.90 -3.76 -6.28
C LEU A 364 -9.42 -3.40 -6.53
N MET A 365 -8.71 -4.18 -7.36
CA MET A 365 -7.33 -3.89 -7.76
C MET A 365 -7.22 -2.52 -8.45
N HIS A 366 -8.14 -2.18 -9.34
CA HIS A 366 -8.17 -0.86 -9.99
C HIS A 366 -8.45 0.26 -8.99
N LEU A 367 -9.34 0.04 -8.02
CA LEU A 367 -9.66 1.01 -6.98
C LEU A 367 -8.49 1.27 -6.03
N LEU A 368 -7.72 0.22 -5.68
CA LEU A 368 -6.63 0.31 -4.71
C LEU A 368 -5.41 1.07 -5.27
N PRO A 369 -4.74 1.91 -4.46
CA PRO A 369 -3.52 2.61 -4.87
C PRO A 369 -2.39 1.68 -5.36
N GLN A 370 -1.66 2.08 -6.40
CA GLN A 370 -0.49 1.30 -6.87
C GLN A 370 0.65 1.24 -5.86
N ASP A 371 0.87 2.31 -5.11
CA ASP A 371 1.87 2.36 -4.03
C ASP A 371 1.55 1.39 -2.87
N LEU A 372 0.30 0.92 -2.80
CA LEU A 372 -0.14 -0.13 -1.89
C LEU A 372 0.01 -1.51 -2.52
N LEU A 373 -0.49 -1.70 -3.75
CA LEU A 373 -0.47 -2.98 -4.45
C LEU A 373 0.96 -3.46 -4.78
N LEU A 374 1.84 -2.52 -5.12
CA LEU A 374 3.24 -2.77 -5.49
C LEU A 374 3.39 -3.95 -6.46
N LEU A 375 2.50 -4.02 -7.45
CA LEU A 375 2.52 -5.03 -8.49
C LEU A 375 3.90 -5.04 -9.14
N LYS A 376 4.46 -6.24 -9.31
CA LYS A 376 5.73 -6.36 -10.02
C LYS A 376 5.51 -5.87 -11.46
N PRO A 377 6.42 -5.08 -12.05
CA PRO A 377 6.21 -4.47 -13.37
C PRO A 377 6.09 -5.47 -14.53
N CYS A 378 6.30 -6.77 -14.29
CA CYS A 378 6.11 -7.85 -15.26
C CYS A 378 4.82 -8.65 -14.99
N GLN A 379 4.07 -8.32 -13.95
CA GLN A 379 2.87 -9.03 -13.52
C GLN A 379 1.64 -8.39 -14.16
N SER A 380 0.98 -9.13 -15.06
CA SER A 380 -0.31 -8.69 -15.60
C SER A 380 -1.42 -8.76 -14.56
N SER A 381 -2.48 -7.98 -14.78
CA SER A 381 -3.75 -8.02 -14.04
C SER A 381 -4.28 -9.45 -13.87
N TYR A 382 -4.30 -10.23 -14.95
CA TYR A 382 -4.72 -11.63 -14.94
C TYR A 382 -3.85 -12.50 -14.02
N CYS A 383 -2.52 -12.36 -14.08
CA CYS A 383 -1.60 -13.10 -13.22
C CYS A 383 -1.83 -12.75 -11.75
N TYR A 384 -2.11 -11.48 -11.44
CA TYR A 384 -2.46 -11.06 -10.09
C TYR A 384 -3.78 -11.67 -9.62
N CYS A 385 -4.85 -11.63 -10.44
CA CYS A 385 -6.12 -12.27 -10.10
C CYS A 385 -5.98 -13.77 -9.84
N GLN A 386 -5.13 -14.44 -10.64
CA GLN A 386 -4.87 -15.86 -10.48
C GLN A 386 -4.09 -16.15 -9.19
N GLU A 387 -3.10 -15.32 -8.85
CA GLU A 387 -2.40 -15.40 -7.56
C GLU A 387 -3.37 -15.22 -6.39
N VAL A 388 -4.25 -14.22 -6.43
CA VAL A 388 -5.28 -14.00 -5.40
C VAL A 388 -6.15 -15.23 -5.21
N LEU A 389 -6.64 -15.82 -6.31
CA LEU A 389 -7.47 -17.03 -6.26
C LEU A 389 -6.69 -18.22 -5.66
N ASP A 390 -5.47 -18.45 -6.12
CA ASP A 390 -4.61 -19.54 -5.62
C ASP A 390 -4.33 -19.38 -4.12
N ARG A 391 -4.11 -18.14 -3.64
CA ARG A 391 -3.92 -17.84 -2.22
C ARG A 391 -5.18 -18.10 -1.39
N LEU A 392 -6.35 -17.72 -1.86
CA LEU A 392 -7.62 -18.02 -1.17
C LEU A 392 -7.88 -19.52 -1.07
N ILE A 393 -7.51 -20.29 -2.09
CA ILE A 393 -7.60 -21.76 -2.08
C ILE A 393 -6.58 -22.35 -1.11
N GLN A 394 -5.32 -21.87 -1.14
CA GLN A 394 -4.25 -22.31 -0.23
C GLN A 394 -4.61 -22.04 1.24
N CYS A 395 -5.26 -20.91 1.54
CA CYS A 395 -5.77 -20.60 2.88
C CYS A 395 -7.00 -21.43 3.27
N GLY A 396 -7.50 -22.31 2.40
CA GLY A 396 -8.70 -23.10 2.65
C GLY A 396 -9.98 -22.27 2.74
N LEU A 397 -9.99 -21.02 2.24
CA LEU A 397 -11.18 -20.17 2.23
C LEU A 397 -12.11 -20.51 1.08
N LEU A 398 -11.55 -20.84 -0.09
CA LEU A 398 -12.30 -21.29 -1.26
C LEU A 398 -12.08 -22.78 -1.52
N VAL A 399 -13.18 -23.50 -1.75
CA VAL A 399 -13.19 -24.91 -2.13
C VAL A 399 -13.75 -25.00 -3.55
N ALA A 400 -12.99 -25.59 -4.47
CA ALA A 400 -13.46 -25.83 -5.83
C ALA A 400 -14.58 -26.88 -5.82
N GLU A 401 -15.66 -26.62 -6.55
CA GLU A 401 -16.75 -27.58 -6.73
C GLU A 401 -16.64 -28.21 -8.11
N GLU A 402 -16.50 -29.54 -8.15
CA GLU A 402 -16.50 -30.29 -9.40
C GLU A 402 -17.95 -30.50 -9.85
N THR A 403 -18.33 -29.91 -10.99
CA THR A 403 -19.62 -30.23 -11.62
C THR A 403 -19.56 -31.68 -12.14
N PRO A 404 -20.55 -32.54 -11.84
CA PRO A 404 -20.57 -33.91 -12.35
C PRO A 404 -20.75 -33.89 -13.87
N GLY A 405 -19.63 -33.94 -14.59
CA GLY A 405 -19.58 -33.88 -16.06
C GLY A 405 -18.33 -33.19 -16.63
N SER A 406 -17.64 -32.36 -15.85
CA SER A 406 -16.43 -31.64 -16.31
C SER A 406 -15.14 -32.42 -16.00
N ARG A 407 -14.14 -32.31 -16.90
CA ARG A 407 -12.84 -32.97 -16.76
C ARG A 407 -12.10 -32.47 -15.51
N SER A 408 -11.46 -33.40 -14.78
CA SER A 408 -10.75 -33.14 -13.53
C SER A 408 -9.81 -31.92 -13.58
N ALA A 409 -9.88 -31.11 -12.51
CA ALA A 409 -9.23 -29.81 -12.37
C ALA A 409 -7.70 -29.83 -12.46
N CYS A 410 -7.05 -30.99 -12.28
CA CYS A 410 -5.60 -31.09 -12.14
C CYS A 410 -4.80 -30.94 -13.45
N ASP A 411 -5.43 -31.07 -14.63
CA ASP A 411 -4.69 -31.15 -15.92
C ASP A 411 -4.65 -29.87 -16.76
N THR A 412 -5.48 -28.88 -16.44
CA THR A 412 -5.64 -27.69 -17.31
C THR A 412 -4.51 -26.65 -17.16
N GLY A 413 -3.88 -26.56 -15.99
CA GLY A 413 -2.75 -25.65 -15.74
C GLY A 413 -1.50 -26.01 -16.56
N ARG A 414 -1.19 -27.32 -16.66
CA ARG A 414 -0.05 -27.81 -17.45
C ARG A 414 -0.23 -27.58 -18.95
N GLN A 415 -1.43 -27.80 -19.49
CA GLN A 415 -1.70 -27.59 -20.91
C GLN A 415 -1.64 -26.11 -21.33
N ARG A 416 -2.14 -25.20 -20.48
CA ARG A 416 -2.16 -23.74 -20.73
C ARG A 416 -0.75 -23.14 -20.70
N LEU A 417 0.13 -23.64 -19.82
CA LEU A 417 1.56 -23.30 -19.78
C LEU A 417 2.35 -23.89 -20.96
N SER A 418 2.11 -25.16 -21.32
CA SER A 418 2.81 -25.77 -22.46
C SER A 418 2.45 -25.11 -23.81
N ARG A 419 1.24 -24.57 -23.97
CA ARG A 419 0.84 -23.86 -25.20
C ARG A 419 1.39 -22.42 -25.28
N LYS A 420 1.57 -21.74 -24.14
CA LYS A 420 2.19 -20.40 -24.06
C LYS A 420 3.73 -20.42 -24.06
N LEU A 421 4.35 -21.53 -23.67
CA LEU A 421 5.82 -21.69 -23.66
C LEU A 421 6.40 -22.24 -24.96
N LEU A 422 5.57 -22.61 -25.95
CA LEU A 422 6.05 -22.86 -27.31
C LEU A 422 6.34 -21.51 -28.00
N TRP A 423 7.49 -20.93 -27.69
CA TRP A 423 8.13 -19.94 -28.57
C TRP A 423 8.38 -20.62 -29.93
N LYS A 424 7.51 -20.39 -30.91
CA LYS A 424 7.86 -20.69 -32.31
C LYS A 424 8.89 -19.65 -32.76
N PRO A 425 10.10 -20.06 -33.19
CA PRO A 425 11.07 -19.11 -33.72
C PRO A 425 10.60 -18.61 -35.09
N SER A 426 10.48 -17.29 -35.19
CA SER A 426 10.54 -16.45 -36.40
C SER A 426 9.72 -16.84 -37.65
N GLY A 427 8.89 -15.89 -38.09
CA GLY A 427 8.61 -15.66 -39.51
C GLY A 427 7.38 -16.38 -40.05
N ASP A 428 6.20 -15.80 -39.83
CA ASP A 428 5.32 -15.39 -40.93
C ASP A 428 4.06 -14.74 -40.35
N PHE A 429 3.85 -13.48 -40.72
CA PHE A 429 2.61 -12.75 -40.45
C PHE A 429 1.63 -13.07 -41.58
N THR A 430 0.79 -14.09 -41.43
CA THR A 430 -0.56 -14.16 -42.02
C THR A 430 -1.33 -15.37 -41.49
N ASP A 431 -2.64 -15.14 -41.38
CA ASP A 431 -3.75 -16.09 -41.32
C ASP A 431 -4.15 -16.69 -39.95
N SER A 432 -5.07 -15.97 -39.32
CA SER A 432 -6.42 -16.43 -38.97
C SER A 432 -6.57 -17.87 -38.46
N ASP A 433 -6.44 -18.04 -37.15
CA ASP A 433 -7.13 -19.09 -36.40
C ASP A 433 -8.18 -18.43 -35.50
N SER A 434 -9.43 -18.44 -35.96
CA SER A 434 -10.61 -18.28 -35.12
C SER A 434 -10.74 -19.55 -34.26
N ASP A 435 -10.01 -19.58 -33.15
CA ASP A 435 -10.35 -20.48 -32.05
C ASP A 435 -11.63 -19.91 -31.42
N ASP A 436 -12.78 -20.46 -31.82
CA ASP A 436 -13.99 -20.43 -31.00
C ASP A 436 -13.60 -20.95 -29.61
N PHE A 437 -13.38 -20.02 -28.68
CA PHE A 437 -13.35 -20.30 -27.27
C PHE A 437 -14.75 -20.79 -26.92
N GLU A 438 -15.00 -22.09 -27.00
CA GLU A 438 -15.96 -22.70 -26.09
C GLU A 438 -15.45 -22.33 -24.70
N GLU A 439 -16.06 -21.29 -24.11
CA GLU A 439 -15.91 -20.93 -22.72
C GLU A 439 -16.18 -22.19 -21.92
N ALA A 440 -15.10 -22.90 -21.57
CA ALA A 440 -15.16 -24.08 -20.72
C ALA A 440 -16.08 -23.72 -19.56
N GLU A 441 -17.17 -24.48 -19.39
CA GLU A 441 -18.15 -24.32 -18.31
C GLU A 441 -17.39 -23.91 -17.05
N GLY A 442 -17.62 -22.67 -16.62
CA GLY A 442 -16.70 -21.95 -15.74
C GLY A 442 -16.42 -22.71 -14.45
N ARG A 443 -15.20 -22.62 -13.92
CA ARG A 443 -14.92 -23.20 -12.60
C ARG A 443 -15.76 -22.49 -11.55
N TYR A 444 -16.29 -23.26 -10.61
CA TYR A 444 -17.09 -22.76 -9.52
C TYR A 444 -16.45 -23.06 -8.17
N PHE A 445 -16.66 -22.15 -7.23
CA PHE A 445 -16.11 -22.22 -5.89
C PHE A 445 -17.20 -22.01 -4.84
N ARG A 446 -16.99 -22.60 -3.67
CA ARG A 446 -17.76 -22.33 -2.46
C ARG A 446 -16.85 -21.85 -1.35
N LEU A 447 -17.41 -21.08 -0.42
CA LEU A 447 -16.70 -20.73 0.81
C LEU A 447 -16.63 -21.94 1.74
N SER A 448 -15.47 -22.11 2.37
CA SER A 448 -15.24 -23.19 3.31
C SER A 448 -16.13 -23.06 4.55
N GLN A 449 -16.68 -24.20 4.97
CA GLN A 449 -17.53 -24.34 6.15
C GLN A 449 -16.72 -24.76 7.40
N GLN A 450 -15.38 -24.79 7.32
CA GLN A 450 -14.54 -25.09 8.48
C GLN A 450 -14.66 -23.98 9.53
N SER A 451 -14.60 -24.36 10.80
CA SER A 451 -14.94 -23.47 11.93
C SER A 451 -14.02 -22.24 12.07
N HIS A 452 -12.80 -22.27 11.54
CA HIS A 452 -11.83 -21.17 11.64
C HIS A 452 -11.86 -20.21 10.45
N CYS A 453 -12.43 -20.62 9.31
CA CYS A 453 -12.50 -19.82 8.09
C CYS A 453 -13.28 -18.50 8.23
N PRO A 454 -14.43 -18.42 8.95
CA PRO A 454 -15.15 -17.16 9.12
C PRO A 454 -14.30 -16.08 9.79
N ASP A 455 -13.64 -16.43 10.90
CA ASP A 455 -12.83 -15.48 11.67
C ASP A 455 -11.61 -15.01 10.86
N PHE A 456 -10.97 -15.93 10.14
CA PHE A 456 -9.83 -15.60 9.28
C PHE A 456 -10.24 -14.75 8.07
N PHE A 457 -11.38 -15.06 7.44
CA PHE A 457 -11.93 -14.25 6.35
C PHE A 457 -12.27 -12.82 6.81
N LEU A 458 -12.93 -12.68 7.96
CA LEU A 458 -13.24 -11.37 8.53
C LEU A 458 -11.98 -10.60 8.90
N PHE A 459 -10.97 -11.29 9.44
CA PHE A 459 -9.65 -10.71 9.71
C PHE A 459 -9.03 -10.14 8.43
N LEU A 460 -9.00 -10.90 7.33
CA LEU A 460 -8.48 -10.44 6.04
C LEU A 460 -9.23 -9.23 5.50
N CYS A 461 -10.57 -9.25 5.53
CA CYS A 461 -11.37 -8.09 5.11
C CYS A 461 -11.11 -6.84 5.96
N ARG A 462 -10.83 -7.02 7.27
CA ARG A 462 -10.53 -5.91 8.18
C ARG A 462 -9.16 -5.28 7.90
N LEU A 463 -8.20 -5.98 7.30
CA LEU A 463 -6.90 -5.40 6.96
C LEU A 463 -7.01 -4.25 5.94
N LEU A 464 -7.96 -4.33 4.99
CA LEU A 464 -8.23 -3.26 4.01
C LEU A 464 -9.31 -2.26 4.47
N SER A 465 -10.01 -2.56 5.58
CA SER A 465 -11.10 -1.74 6.11
C SER A 465 -10.73 -0.26 6.32
N PRO A 466 -9.58 0.11 6.92
CA PRO A 466 -9.24 1.52 7.12
C PRO A 466 -9.26 2.34 5.83
N LEU A 467 -8.64 1.82 4.77
CA LEU A 467 -8.56 2.47 3.47
C LEU A 467 -9.92 2.52 2.77
N LEU A 468 -10.63 1.38 2.70
CA LEU A 468 -11.92 1.30 2.01
C LEU A 468 -12.99 2.14 2.72
N LYS A 469 -12.99 2.19 4.06
CA LYS A 469 -13.86 3.07 4.84
C LYS A 469 -13.52 4.54 4.62
N ALA A 470 -12.23 4.91 4.58
CA ALA A 470 -11.83 6.27 4.24
C ALA A 470 -12.33 6.67 2.84
N PHE A 471 -12.25 5.78 1.85
CA PHE A 471 -12.78 6.04 0.51
C PHE A 471 -14.31 6.15 0.49
N ALA A 472 -15.02 5.28 1.22
CA ALA A 472 -16.48 5.36 1.33
C ALA A 472 -16.94 6.63 2.04
N GLN A 473 -16.26 7.04 3.13
CA GLN A 473 -16.52 8.29 3.83
C GLN A 473 -16.17 9.50 2.97
N ALA A 474 -15.10 9.44 2.17
CA ALA A 474 -14.80 10.47 1.18
C ALA A 474 -15.89 10.60 0.12
N ALA A 475 -16.47 9.48 -0.35
CA ALA A 475 -17.60 9.51 -1.28
C ALA A 475 -18.84 10.18 -0.65
N ALA A 476 -19.14 9.88 0.62
CA ALA A 476 -20.22 10.54 1.36
C ALA A 476 -19.95 12.04 1.60
N PHE A 477 -18.68 12.41 1.82
CA PHE A 477 -18.24 13.78 2.01
C PHE A 477 -18.43 14.66 0.77
N LEU A 478 -18.48 14.11 -0.45
CA LEU A 478 -18.70 14.88 -1.69
C LEU A 478 -19.95 15.77 -1.63
N HIS A 479 -20.97 15.38 -0.86
CA HIS A 479 -22.19 16.17 -0.65
C HIS A 479 -22.00 17.38 0.28
N GLN A 480 -21.02 17.33 1.17
CA GLN A 480 -20.80 18.31 2.24
C GLN A 480 -19.58 19.19 2.00
N GLY A 481 -18.62 18.69 1.22
CA GLY A 481 -17.36 19.36 0.94
C GLY A 481 -17.55 20.67 0.17
N GLN A 482 -16.77 21.68 0.54
CA GLN A 482 -16.84 23.00 -0.06
C GLN A 482 -15.89 23.06 -1.25
N LEU A 483 -16.45 23.02 -2.47
CA LEU A 483 -15.71 23.18 -3.72
C LEU A 483 -16.20 24.45 -4.46
N PRO A 484 -15.33 25.17 -5.20
CA PRO A 484 -13.93 24.82 -5.47
C PRO A 484 -12.95 25.29 -4.39
N ASP A 485 -11.92 24.47 -4.12
CA ASP A 485 -10.85 24.75 -3.16
C ASP A 485 -9.49 24.23 -3.68
N THR A 486 -8.39 24.58 -3.00
CA THR A 486 -7.08 23.97 -3.22
C THR A 486 -7.09 22.48 -2.83
N GLU A 487 -6.19 21.69 -3.42
CA GLU A 487 -6.08 20.26 -3.08
C GLU A 487 -5.79 20.04 -1.59
N SER A 488 -4.89 20.84 -1.02
CA SER A 488 -4.57 20.81 0.41
C SER A 488 -5.75 21.24 1.28
N GLY A 489 -6.46 22.31 0.90
CA GLY A 489 -7.63 22.80 1.65
C GLY A 489 -8.75 21.78 1.68
N TYR A 490 -9.07 21.19 0.52
CA TYR A 490 -10.09 20.15 0.43
C TYR A 490 -9.70 18.87 1.17
N THR A 491 -8.41 18.51 1.17
CA THR A 491 -7.87 17.42 1.99
C THR A 491 -8.07 17.67 3.47
N GLU A 492 -7.79 18.88 3.93
CA GLU A 492 -7.95 19.24 5.33
C GLU A 492 -9.42 19.21 5.76
N GLN A 493 -10.34 19.67 4.89
CA GLN A 493 -11.78 19.54 5.12
C GLN A 493 -12.21 18.06 5.23
N LEU A 494 -11.76 17.20 4.31
CA LEU A 494 -12.05 15.76 4.36
C LEU A 494 -11.49 15.14 5.64
N PHE A 495 -10.26 15.47 6.02
CA PHE A 495 -9.65 14.93 7.23
C PHE A 495 -10.43 15.32 8.50
N GLN A 496 -10.88 16.57 8.60
CA GLN A 496 -11.74 17.02 9.69
C GLN A 496 -13.07 16.26 9.72
N PHE A 497 -13.65 15.99 8.55
CA PHE A 497 -14.86 15.15 8.43
C PHE A 497 -14.61 13.72 8.93
N LEU A 498 -13.52 13.07 8.52
CA LEU A 498 -13.13 11.74 8.99
C LEU A 498 -12.95 11.70 10.51
N GLN A 499 -12.36 12.74 11.10
CA GLN A 499 -12.20 12.85 12.56
C GLN A 499 -13.54 13.02 13.29
N ALA A 500 -14.46 13.82 12.75
CA ALA A 500 -15.78 14.01 13.32
C ALA A 500 -16.59 12.70 13.28
N THR A 501 -16.64 12.04 12.13
CA THR A 501 -17.31 10.74 11.98
C THR A 501 -16.69 9.67 12.87
N ALA A 502 -15.35 9.66 13.02
CA ALA A 502 -14.67 8.75 13.94
C ALA A 502 -15.09 8.95 15.40
N GLN A 503 -15.35 10.19 15.83
CA GLN A 503 -15.85 10.47 17.18
C GLN A 503 -17.30 10.03 17.39
N GLU A 504 -18.13 10.18 16.36
CA GLU A 504 -19.55 9.78 16.40
C GLU A 504 -19.72 8.26 16.37
N GLU A 505 -19.02 7.57 15.46
CA GLU A 505 -19.14 6.12 15.24
C GLU A 505 -18.18 5.30 16.11
N GLY A 506 -17.18 5.94 16.72
CA GLY A 506 -16.11 5.26 17.46
C GLY A 506 -15.07 4.57 16.56
N ILE A 507 -15.07 4.84 15.26
CA ILE A 507 -14.23 4.19 14.25
C ILE A 507 -13.06 5.12 13.89
N PHE A 508 -11.96 5.01 14.63
CA PHE A 508 -10.78 5.87 14.46
C PHE A 508 -9.72 5.33 13.49
N GLU A 509 -9.92 4.13 12.95
CA GLU A 509 -8.96 3.47 12.06
C GLU A 509 -8.77 4.19 10.71
N CYS A 510 -9.80 4.88 10.22
CA CYS A 510 -9.77 5.63 8.96
C CYS A 510 -9.40 7.12 9.12
N ALA A 511 -9.29 7.63 10.35
CA ALA A 511 -9.01 9.04 10.65
C ALA A 511 -7.50 9.38 10.55
N ASP A 512 -6.87 9.03 9.42
CA ASP A 512 -5.46 9.29 9.10
C ASP A 512 -5.37 10.30 7.94
N PRO A 513 -4.57 11.39 8.06
CA PRO A 513 -4.38 12.34 6.96
C PRO A 513 -3.90 11.69 5.66
N LYS A 514 -3.09 10.62 5.73
CA LYS A 514 -2.62 9.91 4.53
C LYS A 514 -3.75 9.23 3.77
N LEU A 515 -4.75 8.70 4.48
CA LEU A 515 -5.91 8.09 3.86
C LEU A 515 -6.82 9.14 3.21
N ALA A 516 -6.95 10.33 3.80
CA ALA A 516 -7.67 11.45 3.19
C ALA A 516 -7.02 11.89 1.86
N ILE A 517 -5.68 12.01 1.84
CA ILE A 517 -4.92 12.37 0.63
C ILE A 517 -5.07 11.29 -0.44
N SER A 518 -4.88 10.02 -0.05
CA SER A 518 -5.06 8.89 -0.96
C SER A 518 -6.48 8.84 -1.54
N ALA A 519 -7.51 9.21 -0.78
CA ALA A 519 -8.88 9.25 -1.26
C ALA A 519 -9.08 10.34 -2.32
N ILE A 520 -8.57 11.55 -2.07
CA ILE A 520 -8.68 12.68 -3.02
C ILE A 520 -7.93 12.38 -4.31
N TRP A 521 -6.71 11.83 -4.25
CA TRP A 521 -5.99 11.44 -5.46
C TRP A 521 -6.70 10.34 -6.23
N THR A 522 -7.22 9.32 -5.54
CA THR A 522 -8.00 8.26 -6.19
C THR A 522 -9.25 8.84 -6.87
N PHE A 523 -9.94 9.79 -6.25
CA PHE A 523 -11.13 10.43 -6.82
C PHE A 523 -10.79 11.37 -7.97
N ARG A 524 -9.61 12.00 -7.95
CA ARG A 524 -9.09 12.76 -9.08
C ARG A 524 -8.81 11.83 -10.27
N ASP A 525 -8.11 10.72 -10.04
CA ASP A 525 -7.78 9.75 -11.08
C ASP A 525 -9.04 9.08 -11.67
N LEU A 526 -10.08 8.85 -10.85
CA LEU A 526 -11.38 8.30 -11.29
C LEU A 526 -12.23 9.32 -12.06
N GLY A 527 -11.81 10.59 -12.11
CA GLY A 527 -12.56 11.67 -12.76
C GLY A 527 -13.71 12.23 -11.93
N VAL A 528 -13.80 11.90 -10.63
CA VAL A 528 -14.79 12.48 -9.71
C VAL A 528 -14.45 13.94 -9.44
N LEU A 529 -13.19 14.21 -9.16
CA LEU A 529 -12.63 15.54 -8.94
C LEU A 529 -11.77 15.95 -10.13
N GLN A 530 -11.85 17.20 -10.54
CA GLN A 530 -11.06 17.76 -11.65
C GLN A 530 -10.25 18.94 -11.16
N GLN A 531 -8.97 19.00 -11.53
CA GLN A 531 -8.10 20.11 -11.22
C GLN A 531 -8.16 21.13 -12.37
N MET A 532 -8.59 22.36 -12.07
CA MET A 532 -8.71 23.44 -13.04
C MET A 532 -7.75 24.58 -12.70
N PRO A 533 -7.10 25.21 -13.69
CA PRO A 533 -6.26 26.38 -13.46
C PRO A 533 -7.14 27.58 -13.02
N SER A 534 -6.68 28.30 -11.99
CA SER A 534 -7.31 29.53 -11.49
C SER A 534 -6.23 30.58 -11.21
N PRO A 535 -6.55 31.89 -11.23
CA PRO A 535 -5.59 32.96 -10.95
C PRO A 535 -4.91 32.85 -9.57
N ALA A 536 -5.53 32.14 -8.62
CA ALA A 536 -4.99 31.88 -7.29
C ALA A 536 -4.19 30.55 -7.19
N GLY A 537 -3.94 29.88 -8.31
CA GLY A 537 -3.37 28.53 -8.36
C GLY A 537 -4.40 27.46 -8.76
N PRO A 538 -3.98 26.21 -8.99
CA PRO A 538 -4.89 25.14 -9.40
C PRO A 538 -5.91 24.84 -8.29
N ARG A 539 -7.19 24.73 -8.66
CA ARG A 539 -8.30 24.42 -7.75
C ARG A 539 -8.96 23.12 -8.15
N LEU A 540 -9.41 22.36 -7.16
CA LEU A 540 -10.26 21.20 -7.34
C LEU A 540 -11.71 21.64 -7.54
N HIS A 541 -12.37 21.00 -8.49
CA HIS A 541 -13.78 21.14 -8.80
C HIS A 541 -14.42 19.75 -8.84
N LEU A 542 -15.70 19.67 -8.51
CA LEU A 542 -16.47 18.46 -8.75
C LEU A 542 -16.75 18.34 -10.25
N SER A 543 -16.52 17.16 -10.82
CA SER A 543 -16.81 16.89 -12.22
C SER A 543 -18.32 17.03 -12.51
N PRO A 544 -18.71 17.41 -13.74
CA PRO A 544 -20.12 17.53 -14.11
C PRO A 544 -20.86 16.19 -14.04
N THR A 545 -20.16 15.07 -14.26
CA THR A 545 -20.69 13.71 -14.14
C THR A 545 -21.10 13.40 -12.70
N PHE A 546 -20.27 13.76 -11.71
CA PHE A 546 -20.55 13.52 -10.30
C PHE A 546 -21.28 14.69 -9.62
N ALA A 547 -21.68 15.74 -10.33
CA ALA A 547 -22.55 16.79 -9.78
C ALA A 547 -23.94 16.26 -9.40
N SER A 548 -24.41 15.19 -10.05
CA SER A 548 -25.66 14.51 -9.68
C SER A 548 -25.51 13.71 -8.39
N ARG A 549 -26.48 13.86 -7.48
CA ARG A 549 -26.55 13.10 -6.24
C ARG A 549 -26.61 11.59 -6.47
N GLU A 550 -27.27 11.16 -7.53
CA GLU A 550 -27.39 9.74 -7.86
C GLU A 550 -26.03 9.11 -8.16
N ASN A 551 -25.18 9.81 -8.90
CA ASN A 551 -23.86 9.30 -9.28
C ASN A 551 -22.89 9.25 -8.09
N GLN A 552 -22.99 10.20 -7.16
CA GLN A 552 -22.25 10.16 -5.89
C GLN A 552 -22.70 8.97 -5.02
N GLN A 553 -24.00 8.69 -4.96
CA GLN A 553 -24.52 7.53 -4.24
C GLN A 553 -24.08 6.21 -4.88
N ARG A 554 -24.03 6.13 -6.22
CA ARG A 554 -23.50 4.96 -6.93
C ARG A 554 -22.02 4.72 -6.62
N LEU A 555 -21.20 5.78 -6.56
CA LEU A 555 -19.80 5.70 -6.14
C LEU A 555 -19.67 5.17 -4.70
N GLU A 556 -20.45 5.73 -3.78
CA GLU A 556 -20.44 5.28 -2.38
C GLU A 556 -20.84 3.80 -2.26
N GLN A 557 -21.90 3.37 -2.96
CA GLN A 557 -22.35 1.97 -2.98
C GLN A 557 -21.28 1.05 -3.61
N PHE A 558 -20.64 1.47 -4.69
CA PHE A 558 -19.56 0.74 -5.35
C PHE A 558 -18.35 0.52 -4.43
N ILE A 559 -18.03 1.45 -3.54
CA ILE A 559 -16.92 1.26 -2.58
C ILE A 559 -17.40 0.41 -1.40
N ARG A 560 -18.60 0.69 -0.88
CA ARG A 560 -19.16 0.00 0.30
C ARG A 560 -19.35 -1.50 0.12
N GLN A 561 -19.60 -2.00 -1.09
CA GLN A 561 -19.71 -3.45 -1.34
C GLN A 561 -18.46 -4.24 -0.91
N PHE A 562 -17.27 -3.62 -0.92
CA PHE A 562 -16.02 -4.29 -0.54
C PHE A 562 -15.75 -4.26 0.98
N ILE A 563 -16.58 -3.56 1.77
CA ILE A 563 -16.37 -3.37 3.20
C ILE A 563 -17.09 -4.47 4.01
N CYS A 564 -16.36 -5.09 4.93
CA CYS A 564 -16.96 -5.90 5.99
C CYS A 564 -17.31 -5.02 7.19
N SER A 565 -18.57 -5.07 7.61
CA SER A 565 -19.11 -4.41 8.80
C SER A 565 -18.71 -5.13 10.08
#